data_AF-A0A9X2IA88-F1
#
_entry.id   AF-A0A9X2IA88-F1
#
_cell.length_a   1.000
_cell.length_b   1.000
_cell.length_c   1.000
_cell.angle_alpha   90.00
_cell.angle_beta   90.00
_cell.angle_gamma   90.00
#
_symmetry.space_group_name_H-M   'P 1'
#
loop_
_entity.id
_entity.type
_entity.pdbx_description
1 polymer ?
#
loop_
_entity_poly.entity_id
_entity_poly.type
_entity_poly.pdbx_seq_one_letter_code
_entity_poly.pdbx_strand_id
1 'polypeptide(L)'
;MKKGNAAIALQSLNKIADSYFDYKKVKEVEITNRMEIKAKRDVAIEAIRSNREVMLYALEETFKERGKTLDQMFQGLDRAIEEDNIEYIDRFLSGIVTTIQTSPFRGFGEFQKSVGTGEHVLKLD
;
A
#
# COMPACT_ATOMS: atom_id res chain seq x y z
N MET A 1 73.74 4.56 8.77
CA MET A 1 72.50 3.91 8.25
C MET A 1 71.33 3.76 9.24
N LYS A 2 71.38 4.23 10.50
CA LYS A 2 70.34 3.89 11.51
C LYS A 2 69.16 4.88 11.69
N LYS A 3 69.27 6.16 11.29
CA LYS A 3 68.20 7.16 11.54
C LYS A 3 67.07 7.17 10.50
N GLY A 4 67.34 6.83 9.23
CA GLY A 4 66.35 6.80 8.15
C GLY A 4 65.35 5.64 8.26
N ASN A 5 65.81 4.43 8.63
CA ASN A 5 64.95 3.25 8.72
C ASN A 5 63.97 3.31 9.90
N ALA A 6 64.38 3.91 11.03
CA ALA A 6 63.49 4.09 12.18
C ALA A 6 62.37 5.09 11.89
N ALA A 7 62.67 6.18 11.17
CA ALA A 7 61.67 7.15 10.73
C ALA A 7 60.66 6.54 9.75
N ILE A 8 61.14 5.72 8.80
CA ILE A 8 60.28 5.00 7.85
C ILE A 8 59.39 3.98 8.59
N ALA A 9 59.93 3.21 9.53
CA ALA A 9 59.16 2.26 10.32
C ALA A 9 58.05 2.92 11.14
N LEU A 10 58.33 4.07 11.77
CA LEU A 10 57.32 4.86 12.49
C LEU A 10 56.24 5.42 11.55
N GLN A 11 56.62 5.92 10.38
CA GLN A 11 55.66 6.39 9.38
C GLN A 11 54.77 5.26 8.86
N SER A 12 55.33 4.08 8.61
CA SER A 12 54.57 2.90 8.20
C SER A 12 53.60 2.45 9.29
N LEU A 13 54.01 2.47 10.56
CA LEU A 13 53.14 2.13 11.68
C LEU A 13 51.97 3.13 11.81
N ASN A 14 52.25 4.42 11.70
CA ASN A 14 51.21 5.46 11.72
C ASN A 14 50.23 5.29 10.56
N LYS A 15 50.70 5.03 9.34
CA LYS A 15 49.83 4.76 8.19
C LYS A 15 48.91 3.55 8.41
N ILE A 16 49.41 2.49 9.03
CA ILE A 16 48.60 1.31 9.36
C ILE A 16 47.54 1.66 10.40
N ALA A 17 47.90 2.41 11.44
CA ALA A 17 46.97 2.87 12.46
C ALA A 17 45.88 3.77 11.85
N ASP A 18 46.26 4.76 11.06
CA ASP A 18 45.35 5.68 10.36
C ASP A 18 44.39 4.89 9.46
N SER A 19 44.92 3.98 8.64
CA SER A 19 44.11 3.13 7.74
C SER A 19 43.11 2.25 8.51
N TYR A 20 43.49 1.75 9.69
CA TYR A 20 42.60 0.98 10.55
C TYR A 20 41.47 1.86 11.14
N PHE A 21 41.80 3.06 11.60
CA PHE A 21 40.79 4.00 12.10
C PHE A 21 39.83 4.45 11.00
N ASP A 22 40.35 4.74 9.81
CA ASP A 22 39.55 5.09 8.63
C ASP A 22 38.62 3.95 8.25
N TYR A 23 39.13 2.71 8.16
CA TYR A 23 38.31 1.53 7.94
C TYR A 23 37.19 1.41 8.97
N LYS A 24 37.51 1.55 10.26
CA LYS A 24 36.53 1.44 11.34
C LYS A 24 35.45 2.52 11.21
N LYS A 25 35.83 3.76 10.91
CA LYS A 25 34.91 4.87 10.69
C LYS A 25 33.98 4.61 9.51
N VAL A 26 34.52 4.20 8.36
CA VAL A 26 33.73 3.88 7.17
C VAL A 26 32.79 2.71 7.45
N LYS A 27 33.25 1.67 8.15
CA LYS A 27 32.43 0.52 8.52
C LYS A 27 31.21 0.92 9.35
N GLU A 28 31.38 1.76 10.37
CA GLU A 28 30.25 2.22 11.20
C GLU A 28 29.25 3.08 10.42
N VAL A 29 29.74 3.95 9.52
CA VAL A 29 28.88 4.74 8.61
C VAL A 29 28.08 3.82 7.70
N GLU A 30 28.72 2.83 7.07
CA GLU A 30 28.04 1.88 6.19
C GLU A 30 27.03 0.98 6.93
N ILE A 31 27.34 0.59 8.17
CA ILE A 31 26.36 -0.11 9.03
C ILE A 31 25.14 0.78 9.25
N THR A 32 25.35 2.05 9.60
CA THR A 32 24.27 3.01 9.82
C THR A 32 23.43 3.21 8.56
N ASN A 33 24.07 3.43 7.41
CA ASN A 33 23.39 3.59 6.11
C ASN A 33 22.53 2.35 5.77
N ARG A 34 23.07 1.14 5.98
CA ARG A 34 22.31 -0.11 5.74
C ARG A 34 21.14 -0.27 6.70
N MET A 35 21.30 0.14 7.96
CA MET A 35 20.21 0.13 8.94
C MET A 35 19.11 1.11 8.56
N GLU A 36 19.45 2.31 8.08
CA GLU A 36 18.48 3.28 7.59
C GLU A 36 17.70 2.75 6.38
N ILE A 37 18.39 2.14 5.41
CA ILE A 37 17.74 1.51 4.25
C ILE A 37 16.77 0.40 4.70
N LYS A 38 17.17 -0.44 5.65
CA LYS A 38 16.29 -1.49 6.19
C LYS A 38 15.07 -0.89 6.87
N ALA A 39 15.25 0.14 7.70
CA ALA A 39 14.12 0.81 8.37
C ALA A 39 13.15 1.42 7.35
N LYS A 40 13.64 2.12 6.32
CA LYS A 40 12.81 2.67 5.25
C LYS A 40 12.07 1.58 4.47
N ARG A 41 12.75 0.47 4.16
CA ARG A 41 12.15 -0.69 3.51
C ARG A 41 11.02 -1.26 4.37
N ASP A 42 11.25 -1.46 5.66
CA ASP A 42 10.28 -2.08 6.55
C ASP A 42 9.03 -1.20 6.68
N VAL A 43 9.20 0.12 6.82
CA VAL A 43 8.08 1.09 6.77
C VAL A 43 7.32 1.02 5.44
N ALA A 44 8.03 0.99 4.31
CA ALA A 44 7.40 0.91 2.99
C ALA A 44 6.63 -0.41 2.79
N ILE A 45 7.16 -1.54 3.27
CA ILE A 45 6.49 -2.83 3.21
C ILE A 45 5.22 -2.81 4.07
N GLU A 46 5.28 -2.29 5.29
CA GLU A 46 4.09 -2.21 6.15
C GLU A 46 3.04 -1.27 5.58
N ALA A 47 3.45 -0.15 4.96
CA ALA A 47 2.51 0.71 4.24
C ALA A 47 1.82 -0.01 3.08
N ILE A 48 2.57 -0.81 2.29
CA ILE A 48 2.00 -1.62 1.20
C ILE A 48 1.02 -2.66 1.76
N ARG A 49 1.37 -3.33 2.87
CA ARG A 49 0.50 -4.34 3.51
C ARG A 49 -0.79 -3.72 4.04
N SER A 50 -0.68 -2.61 4.77
CA SER A 50 -1.83 -1.88 5.29
C SER A 50 -2.75 -1.42 4.15
N ASN A 51 -2.18 -0.86 3.07
CA ASN A 51 -2.97 -0.47 1.91
C ASN A 51 -3.66 -1.68 1.28
N ARG A 52 -2.96 -2.80 1.11
CA ARG A 52 -3.53 -4.03 0.57
C ARG A 52 -4.71 -4.53 1.41
N GLU A 53 -4.59 -4.54 2.73
CA GLU A 53 -5.65 -5.00 3.62
C GLU A 53 -6.90 -4.13 3.49
N VAL A 54 -6.75 -2.82 3.51
CA VAL A 54 -7.87 -1.89 3.34
C VAL A 54 -8.51 -2.05 1.95
N MET A 55 -7.68 -2.24 0.91
CA MET A 55 -8.18 -2.47 -0.44
C MET A 55 -8.99 -3.76 -0.54
N LEU A 56 -8.52 -4.86 0.05
CA LEU A 56 -9.24 -6.13 0.05
C LEU A 56 -10.55 -6.04 0.83
N TYR A 57 -10.54 -5.41 1.99
CA TYR A 57 -11.75 -5.19 2.79
C TYR A 57 -12.79 -4.37 2.01
N ALA A 58 -12.37 -3.26 1.40
CA ALA A 58 -13.26 -2.43 0.61
C ALA A 58 -13.84 -3.20 -0.58
N LEU A 59 -13.05 -4.04 -1.24
CA LEU A 59 -13.54 -4.90 -2.32
C LEU A 59 -14.56 -5.92 -1.83
N GLU A 60 -14.26 -6.62 -0.73
CA GLU A 60 -15.16 -7.61 -0.15
C GLU A 60 -16.53 -7.00 0.18
N GLU A 61 -16.54 -5.87 0.88
CA GLU A 61 -17.80 -5.20 1.22
C GLU A 61 -18.53 -4.64 -0.01
N THR A 62 -17.81 -4.07 -0.98
CA THR A 62 -18.41 -3.59 -2.24
C THR A 62 -19.09 -4.72 -3.02
N PHE A 63 -18.43 -5.87 -3.16
CA PHE A 63 -18.99 -7.01 -3.88
C PHE A 63 -20.16 -7.65 -3.13
N LYS A 64 -20.08 -7.72 -1.80
CA LYS A 64 -21.16 -8.21 -0.94
C LYS A 64 -22.41 -7.34 -1.01
N GLU A 65 -22.25 -6.02 -0.94
CA GLU A 65 -23.36 -5.06 -1.08
C GLU A 65 -24.00 -5.14 -2.47
N ARG A 66 -23.17 -5.24 -3.52
CA ARG A 66 -23.65 -5.42 -4.90
C ARG A 66 -24.41 -6.73 -5.08
N GLY A 67 -23.92 -7.83 -4.51
CA GLY A 67 -24.62 -9.12 -4.52
C GLY A 67 -26.00 -9.00 -3.87
N LYS A 68 -26.07 -8.44 -2.66
CA LYS A 68 -27.34 -8.21 -1.95
C LYS A 68 -28.30 -7.33 -2.75
N THR A 69 -27.80 -6.27 -3.38
CA THR A 69 -28.60 -5.36 -4.20
C THR A 69 -29.19 -6.08 -5.41
N LEU A 70 -28.38 -6.88 -6.11
CA LEU A 70 -28.85 -7.68 -7.25
C LEU A 70 -29.88 -8.72 -6.82
N ASP A 71 -29.66 -9.43 -5.70
CA ASP A 71 -30.62 -10.39 -5.16
C ASP A 71 -31.98 -9.72 -4.87
N GLN A 72 -31.96 -8.52 -4.28
CA GLN A 72 -33.17 -7.74 -4.03
C GLN A 72 -33.87 -7.28 -5.32
N MET A 73 -33.11 -6.93 -6.35
CA MET A 73 -33.67 -6.57 -7.66
C MET A 73 -34.32 -7.77 -8.34
N PHE A 74 -33.71 -8.97 -8.28
CA PHE A 74 -34.33 -10.19 -8.81
C PHE A 74 -35.60 -10.56 -8.06
N GLN A 75 -35.61 -10.49 -6.73
CA GLN A 75 -36.84 -10.72 -5.94
C GLN A 75 -37.93 -9.67 -6.22
N GLY A 76 -37.55 -8.45 -6.59
CA GLY A 76 -38.48 -7.42 -7.04
C GLY A 76 -39.05 -7.71 -8.42
N LEU A 77 -38.19 -8.18 -9.33
CA LEU A 77 -38.57 -8.60 -10.68
C LEU A 77 -39.55 -9.77 -10.64
N ASP A 78 -39.28 -10.80 -9.83
CA ASP A 78 -40.16 -11.96 -9.67
C ASP A 78 -41.58 -11.52 -9.23
N ARG A 79 -41.67 -10.63 -8.24
CA ARG A 79 -42.95 -10.06 -7.78
C ARG A 79 -43.65 -9.23 -8.86
N ALA A 80 -42.89 -8.43 -9.61
CA ALA A 80 -43.45 -7.62 -10.70
C ALA A 80 -44.02 -8.50 -11.84
N ILE A 81 -43.41 -9.67 -12.08
CA ILE A 81 -43.93 -10.68 -13.02
C ILE A 81 -45.22 -11.30 -12.49
N GLU A 82 -45.28 -11.68 -11.21
CA GLU A 82 -46.49 -12.23 -10.59
C GLU A 82 -47.67 -11.26 -10.63
N GLU A 83 -47.39 -9.95 -10.53
CA GLU A 83 -48.38 -8.88 -10.56
C GLU A 83 -48.73 -8.38 -11.98
N ASP A 84 -48.11 -8.95 -13.02
CA ASP A 84 -48.20 -8.51 -14.43
C ASP A 84 -47.90 -7.02 -14.62
N ASN A 85 -46.99 -6.50 -13.78
CA ASN A 85 -46.67 -5.09 -13.68
C ASN A 85 -45.48 -4.71 -14.55
N ILE A 86 -45.77 -4.46 -15.83
CA ILE A 86 -44.77 -4.18 -16.88
C ILE A 86 -43.84 -3.00 -16.52
N GLU A 87 -44.35 -1.97 -15.86
CA GLU A 87 -43.53 -0.81 -15.46
C GLU A 87 -42.42 -1.20 -14.47
N TYR A 88 -42.77 -2.04 -13.47
CA TYR A 88 -41.80 -2.48 -12.48
C TYR A 88 -40.82 -3.51 -13.06
N ILE A 89 -41.27 -4.36 -13.99
CA ILE A 89 -40.39 -5.28 -14.74
C ILE A 89 -39.29 -4.48 -15.45
N ASP A 90 -39.65 -3.45 -16.21
CA ASP A 90 -38.68 -2.61 -16.93
C ASP A 90 -37.72 -1.90 -15.97
N ARG A 91 -38.24 -1.40 -14.85
CA ARG A 91 -37.44 -0.72 -13.82
C ARG A 91 -36.40 -1.64 -13.19
N PHE A 92 -36.78 -2.87 -12.81
CA PHE A 92 -35.85 -3.81 -12.21
C PHE A 92 -34.80 -4.29 -13.21
N LEU A 93 -35.19 -4.59 -14.45
CA LEU A 93 -34.24 -4.95 -15.52
C LEU A 93 -33.24 -3.82 -15.81
N SER A 94 -33.71 -2.59 -15.91
CA SER A 94 -32.86 -1.41 -16.08
C SER A 94 -31.89 -1.22 -14.90
N GLY A 95 -32.37 -1.46 -13.67
CA GLY A 95 -31.55 -1.43 -12.47
C GLY A 95 -30.45 -2.49 -12.46
N ILE A 96 -30.78 -3.72 -12.85
CA ILE A 96 -29.83 -4.83 -12.97
C ILE A 96 -28.75 -4.50 -14.01
N VAL A 97 -29.15 -4.06 -15.20
CA VAL A 97 -28.22 -3.68 -16.28
C VAL A 97 -27.31 -2.55 -15.83
N THR A 98 -27.86 -1.51 -15.21
CA THR A 98 -27.07 -0.37 -14.68
C THR A 98 -26.07 -0.84 -13.63
N THR A 99 -26.48 -1.73 -12.73
CA THR A 99 -25.60 -2.27 -11.69
C THR A 99 -24.45 -3.05 -12.31
N ILE A 100 -24.72 -3.91 -13.31
CA ILE A 100 -23.69 -4.68 -14.02
C ILE A 100 -22.75 -3.77 -14.81
N GLN A 101 -23.26 -2.72 -15.44
CA GLN A 101 -22.46 -1.77 -16.24
C GLN A 101 -21.59 -0.84 -15.39
N THR A 102 -21.95 -0.60 -14.13
CA THR A 102 -21.15 0.24 -13.23
C THR A 102 -19.96 -0.53 -12.66
N SER A 103 -18.75 0.02 -12.84
CA SER A 103 -17.53 -0.54 -12.26
C SER A 103 -17.59 -0.50 -10.72
N PRO A 104 -17.32 -1.63 -10.03
CA PRO A 104 -17.23 -1.66 -8.56
C PRO A 104 -16.04 -0.84 -8.04
N PHE A 105 -15.09 -0.48 -8.90
CA PHE A 105 -13.89 0.27 -8.52
C PHE A 105 -14.07 1.79 -8.60
N ARG A 106 -15.27 2.31 -8.93
CA ARG A 106 -15.48 3.75 -9.06
C ARG A 106 -15.27 4.50 -7.74
N GLY A 107 -15.80 3.99 -6.63
CA GLY A 107 -15.57 4.54 -5.29
C GLY A 107 -14.14 4.32 -4.79
N PHE A 108 -13.45 3.31 -5.31
CA PHE A 108 -12.06 3.02 -4.96
C PHE A 108 -11.08 4.06 -5.52
N GLY A 109 -11.36 4.62 -6.69
CA GLY A 109 -10.54 5.71 -7.24
C GLY A 109 -10.61 6.99 -6.40
N GLU A 110 -11.73 7.23 -5.71
CA GLU A 110 -11.88 8.34 -4.76
C GLU A 110 -11.17 8.02 -3.43
N PHE A 111 -11.30 6.78 -2.95
CA PHE A 111 -10.60 6.30 -1.77
C PHE A 111 -9.07 6.33 -1.93
N GLN A 112 -8.54 5.88 -3.08
CA GLN A 112 -7.09 5.93 -3.33
C GLN A 112 -6.58 7.37 -3.42
N LYS A 113 -7.39 8.30 -3.95
CA LYS A 113 -7.06 9.73 -3.96
C LYS A 113 -7.04 10.33 -2.56
N SER A 114 -7.95 9.92 -1.67
CA SER A 114 -7.97 10.40 -0.29
C SER A 114 -6.85 9.80 0.57
N VAL A 115 -6.43 8.56 0.31
CA VAL A 115 -5.31 7.90 1.01
C VAL A 115 -3.94 8.34 0.48
N GLY A 116 -3.81 8.60 -0.82
CA GLY A 116 -2.55 8.98 -1.45
C GLY A 116 -2.03 10.38 -1.06
N THR A 117 -2.87 11.25 -0.50
CA THR A 117 -2.53 12.64 -0.15
C THR A 117 -1.98 12.83 1.27
N GLY A 118 -1.84 11.79 2.09
CA GLY A 118 -1.13 11.87 3.38
C GLY A 118 -1.73 12.77 4.47
N GLU A 119 -2.88 13.41 4.22
CA GLU A 119 -3.57 14.25 5.20
C GLU A 119 -4.94 13.66 5.57
N HIS A 120 -4.94 13.02 6.73
CA HIS A 120 -6.00 12.97 7.74
C HIS A 120 -6.98 11.79 7.86
N VAL A 121 -7.30 11.62 9.15
CA VAL A 121 -8.07 10.61 9.90
C VAL A 121 -9.47 10.44 9.34
N LEU A 122 -9.84 9.19 9.06
CA LEU A 122 -11.23 8.79 8.78
C LEU A 122 -12.10 9.15 9.99
N LYS A 123 -12.90 10.22 9.86
CA LYS A 123 -14.06 10.43 10.73
C LYS A 123 -15.20 9.60 10.15
N LEU A 124 -15.66 8.65 10.94
CA LEU A 124 -16.92 7.96 10.73
C LEU A 124 -18.01 8.84 11.34
N ASP A 125 -18.81 9.48 10.49
CA ASP A 125 -20.11 10.04 10.86
C ASP A 125 -21.20 9.00 10.54
#